data_AF-A0A5S9M536-F1
#
_entry.id   AF-A0A5S9M536-F1
#
_cell.length_a   1.000
_cell.length_b   1.000
_cell.length_c   1.000
_cell.angle_alpha   90.00
_cell.angle_beta   90.00
_cell.angle_gamma   90.00
#
_symmetry.space_group_name_H-M   'P 1'
#
loop_
_entity.id
_entity.type
_entity.pdbx_description
1 polymer ?
#
loop_
_entity_poly.entity_id
_entity_poly.type
_entity_poly.pdbx_seq_one_letter_code
_entity_poly.pdbx_strand_id
1 'polypeptide(L)'
;MMKRTTNFNAGPAALPLEVLQKAQEELVDFKQTGMSVMELSHRSGEYEAVHNKAKALLVELMDIPEDYEVLFFYKAELVFNLR
;
A
#
# COMPACT_ATOMS: atom_id res chain seq x y z
N MET A 1 11.27 -24.78 7.95
CA MET A 1 10.67 -23.97 6.87
C MET A 1 9.18 -23.86 7.13
N MET A 2 8.63 -22.64 7.16
CA MET A 2 7.17 -22.47 7.16
C MET A 2 6.62 -22.95 5.82
N LYS A 3 5.70 -23.92 5.85
CA LYS A 3 4.98 -24.37 4.66
C LYS A 3 3.93 -23.32 4.32
N ARG A 4 4.17 -22.51 3.28
CA ARG A 4 3.19 -21.55 2.76
C ARG A 4 2.17 -22.29 1.90
N THR A 5 0.89 -22.18 2.25
CA THR A 5 -0.21 -22.75 1.47
C THR A 5 -0.47 -21.91 0.22
N THR A 6 -0.88 -22.55 -0.88
CA THR A 6 -1.37 -21.86 -2.06
C THR A 6 -2.73 -21.24 -1.77
N ASN A 7 -2.81 -19.90 -1.82
CA ASN A 7 -4.02 -19.15 -1.59
C ASN A 7 -4.69 -18.81 -2.93
N PHE A 8 -5.87 -19.39 -3.18
CA PHE A 8 -6.69 -19.18 -4.38
C PHE A 8 -7.92 -18.26 -4.14
N ASN A 9 -7.91 -17.46 -3.07
CA ASN A 9 -9.01 -16.54 -2.78
C ASN A 9 -9.22 -15.50 -3.90
N ALA A 10 -10.47 -15.15 -4.17
CA ALA A 10 -10.86 -14.14 -5.16
C ALA A 10 -10.64 -12.68 -4.71
N GLY A 11 -10.50 -12.45 -3.40
CA GLY A 11 -10.36 -11.12 -2.80
C GLY A 11 -10.84 -11.09 -1.34
N PRO A 12 -10.03 -10.61 -0.38
CA PRO A 12 -8.59 -10.37 -0.48
C PRO A 12 -7.81 -11.61 -0.94
N ALA A 13 -6.74 -11.42 -1.70
CA ALA A 13 -5.99 -12.47 -2.39
C ALA A 13 -4.54 -12.62 -1.87
N ALA A 14 -3.77 -13.53 -2.47
CA ALA A 14 -2.38 -13.76 -2.11
C ALA A 14 -1.48 -12.55 -2.43
N LEU A 15 -0.61 -12.17 -1.49
CA LEU A 15 0.46 -11.17 -1.70
C LEU A 15 1.82 -11.85 -1.91
N PRO A 16 2.79 -11.23 -2.62
CA PRO A 16 4.16 -11.74 -2.70
C PRO A 16 4.80 -11.93 -1.31
N LEU A 17 5.63 -12.95 -1.13
CA LEU A 17 6.21 -13.30 0.18
C LEU A 17 7.18 -12.24 0.68
N GLU A 18 8.01 -11.75 -0.23
CA GLU A 18 9.01 -10.72 -0.02
C GLU A 18 8.37 -9.42 0.50
N VAL A 19 7.15 -9.07 0.05
CA VAL A 19 6.42 -7.89 0.53
C VAL A 19 5.97 -8.08 1.99
N LEU A 20 5.45 -9.27 2.32
CA LEU A 20 5.04 -9.59 3.70
C LEU A 20 6.23 -9.62 4.65
N GLN A 21 7.36 -10.19 4.21
CA GLN A 21 8.58 -10.24 5.00
C GLN A 21 9.15 -8.85 5.27
N LYS A 22 9.20 -8.00 4.23
CA LYS A 22 9.61 -6.61 4.40
C LYS A 22 8.71 -5.84 5.37
N ALA A 23 7.39 -5.99 5.22
CA ALA A 23 6.44 -5.35 6.12
C ALA A 23 6.59 -5.85 7.57
N GLN A 24 6.91 -7.13 7.77
CA GLN A 24 7.20 -7.71 9.08
C GLN A 24 8.48 -7.11 9.70
N GLU A 25 9.56 -7.01 8.91
CA GLU A 25 10.86 -6.48 9.34
C GLU A 25 10.75 -5.01 9.78
N GLU A 26 9.98 -4.20 9.05
CA GLU A 26 9.82 -2.76 9.29
C GLU A 26 8.61 -2.42 10.18
N LEU A 27 7.89 -3.42 10.73
CA LEU A 27 6.58 -3.20 11.34
C LEU A 27 6.61 -2.31 12.58
N VAL A 28 7.59 -2.54 13.45
CA VAL A 28 7.74 -1.85 14.75
C VAL A 28 8.66 -0.63 14.67
N ASP A 29 9.52 -0.58 13.65
CA ASP A 29 10.42 0.53 13.40
C ASP A 29 10.57 0.71 11.88
N PHE A 30 9.70 1.57 11.35
CA PHE A 30 9.70 1.87 9.94
C PHE A 30 10.90 2.76 9.62
N LYS A 31 11.85 2.24 8.83
CA LYS A 31 13.04 2.99 8.37
C LYS A 31 13.81 3.70 9.48
N GLN A 32 13.94 3.08 10.66
CA GLN A 32 14.69 3.63 11.79
C GLN A 32 14.11 4.94 12.35
N THR A 33 12.80 5.15 12.18
CA THR A 33 12.09 6.31 12.76
C THR A 33 11.79 6.13 14.24
N GLY A 34 11.95 4.91 14.78
CA GLY A 34 11.52 4.54 16.12
C GLY A 34 10.00 4.38 16.27
N MET A 35 9.27 4.38 15.16
CA MET A 35 7.81 4.25 15.12
C MET A 35 7.38 3.28 14.02
N SER A 36 6.24 2.62 14.22
CA SER A 36 5.57 1.90 13.14
C SER A 36 5.07 2.86 12.06
N VAL A 37 5.01 2.40 10.81
CA VAL A 37 4.32 3.13 9.73
C VAL A 37 2.85 3.43 10.09
N MET A 38 2.23 2.62 10.96
CA MET A 38 0.87 2.82 11.45
C MET A 38 0.74 3.94 12.49
N GLU A 39 1.85 4.39 13.07
CA GLU A 39 1.92 5.45 14.08
C GLU A 39 2.37 6.79 13.49
N LEU A 40 2.93 6.78 12.28
CA LEU A 40 3.37 7.99 11.58
C LEU A 40 2.18 8.91 11.27
N SER A 41 2.39 10.20 11.46
CA SER A 41 1.48 11.22 10.93
C SER A 41 1.40 11.10 9.40
N HIS A 42 0.20 11.18 8.84
CA HIS A 42 -0.01 11.25 7.39
C HIS A 42 0.62 12.49 6.73
N ARG A 43 1.12 13.44 7.52
CA ARG A 43 1.84 14.65 7.08
C ARG A 43 3.34 14.62 7.39
N SER A 44 3.82 13.51 7.95
CA SER A 44 5.26 13.32 8.17
C SER A 44 5.97 13.15 6.83
N GLY A 45 7.21 13.62 6.72
CA GLY A 45 8.00 13.46 5.50
C GLY A 45 8.22 11.99 5.15
N GLU A 46 8.28 11.12 6.15
CA GLU A 46 8.43 9.68 6.01
C GLU A 46 7.20 9.04 5.37
N TYR A 47 6.00 9.41 5.82
CA TYR A 47 4.75 8.95 5.20
C TYR A 47 4.55 9.56 3.81
N GLU A 48 4.80 10.87 3.63
CA GLU A 48 4.69 11.53 2.33
C GLU A 48 5.60 10.87 1.28
N ALA A 49 6.81 10.48 1.67
CA ALA A 49 7.72 9.74 0.79
C ALA A 49 7.15 8.37 0.36
N VAL A 50 6.48 7.63 1.27
CA VAL A 50 5.79 6.37 0.93
C VAL A 50 4.64 6.64 -0.03
N HIS A 51 3.82 7.63 0.29
CA HIS A 51 2.64 8.00 -0.50
C HIS A 51 3.02 8.41 -1.93
N ASN A 52 3.99 9.32 -2.07
CA ASN A 52 4.45 9.81 -3.37
C ASN A 52 5.14 8.72 -4.18
N LYS A 53 5.92 7.84 -3.53
CA LYS A 53 6.51 6.68 -4.20
C LYS A 53 5.45 5.72 -4.73
N ALA A 54 4.39 5.45 -3.97
CA ALA A 54 3.30 4.59 -4.42
C ALA A 54 2.58 5.18 -5.66
N LYS A 55 2.34 6.51 -5.68
CA LYS A 55 1.77 7.19 -6.85
C LYS A 55 2.70 7.10 -8.07
N ALA A 56 3.98 7.41 -7.89
CA ALA A 56 4.97 7.36 -8.97
C ALA A 56 5.08 5.96 -9.58
N LEU A 57 5.11 4.91 -8.75
CA LEU A 57 5.14 3.52 -9.22
C LEU A 57 3.87 3.15 -10.00
N LEU A 58 2.69 3.65 -9.59
CA LEU A 58 1.45 3.39 -10.32
C LEU A 58 1.48 4.04 -11.71
N VAL A 59 1.93 5.31 -11.77
CA VAL A 59 2.09 6.05 -13.03
C VAL A 59 3.05 5.33 -13.97
N GLU A 60 4.21 4.89 -13.45
CA GLU A 60 5.22 4.14 -14.20
C GLU A 60 4.70 2.78 -14.70
N LEU A 61 4.06 1.99 -13.83
CA LEU A 61 3.63 0.63 -14.17
C LEU A 61 2.42 0.56 -15.09
N MET A 62 1.59 1.61 -15.10
CA MET A 62 0.35 1.67 -15.88
C MET A 62 0.40 2.67 -17.04
N ASP A 63 1.56 3.30 -17.29
CA ASP A 63 1.76 4.34 -18.29
C ASP A 63 0.68 5.44 -18.22
N ILE A 64 0.43 5.97 -17.00
CA ILE A 64 -0.61 6.98 -16.77
C ILE A 64 -0.15 8.34 -17.34
N PRO A 65 -0.92 8.99 -18.21
CA PRO A 65 -0.59 10.31 -18.74
C PRO A 65 -0.58 11.42 -17.68
N GLU A 66 0.18 12.50 -17.91
CA GLU A 66 0.35 13.62 -16.96
C GLU A 66 -0.93 14.42 -16.68
N ASP A 67 -1.94 14.33 -17.54
CA ASP A 67 -3.24 14.99 -17.37
C ASP A 67 -4.23 14.19 -16.49
N TYR A 68 -3.77 13.10 -15.87
CA TYR A 68 -4.52 12.29 -14.91
C TYR A 68 -3.92 12.38 -13.50
N GLU A 69 -4.80 12.30 -12.49
CA GLU A 69 -4.41 12.31 -11.08
C GLU A 69 -4.68 10.94 -10.42
N VAL A 70 -3.71 10.46 -9.63
CA VAL A 70 -3.84 9.22 -8.86
C VAL A 70 -4.38 9.52 -7.46
N LEU A 71 -5.52 8.91 -7.11
CA LEU A 71 -6.16 9.03 -5.80
C LEU A 71 -6.25 7.67 -5.10
N PHE A 72 -5.93 7.62 -3.80
CA PHE A 72 -6.09 6.42 -2.98
C PHE A 72 -7.33 6.52 -2.08
N PHE A 73 -8.18 5.49 -2.13
CA PHE A 73 -9.41 5.39 -1.32
C PHE A 73 -9.43 4.06 -0.55
N TYR A 74 -10.19 4.02 0.54
CA TYR A 74 -10.26 2.86 1.44
C TYR A 74 -11.10 1.68 0.88
N LYS A 75 -11.92 1.90 -0.16
CA LYS A 75 -12.67 0.84 -0.85
C LYS A 75 -13.13 1.28 -2.25
N ALA A 76 -13.35 0.31 -3.13
CA ALA A 76 -13.81 0.53 -4.50
C ALA A 76 -15.35 0.53 -4.67
N GLU A 77 -16.12 0.36 -3.59
CA GLU A 77 -17.58 0.33 -3.66
C GLU A 77 -18.15 1.76 -3.79
N LEU A 78 -18.71 2.08 -4.96
CA LEU A 78 -19.54 3.27 -5.14
C LEU A 78 -20.85 3.09 -4.35
N VAL A 79 -21.10 3.99 -3.39
CA VAL A 79 -22.42 4.11 -2.79
C VAL A 79 -23.32 4.85 -3.78
N PHE A 80 -24.13 4.11 -4.55
CA PHE A 80 -25.27 4.72 -5.22
C PHE A 80 -26.30 5.11 -4.16
N ASN A 81 -26.35 6.40 -3.84
CA ASN A 81 -27.45 6.96 -3.08
C ASN A 81 -28.65 7.09 -4.02
N LEU A 82 -29.45 6.04 -4.13
CA LEU A 82 -30.78 6.13 -4.72
C LEU A 82 -31.65 6.92 -3.74
N ARG A 83 -31.73 8.24 -3.98
CA ARG A 83 -32.88 9.04 -3.54
C ARG A 83 -33.96 8.97 -4.60
#